data_AF-A0A7J2QWV5-F1
#
_entry.id   AF-A0A7J2QWV5-F1
#
_cell.length_a   1.000
_cell.length_b   1.000
_cell.length_c   1.000
_cell.angle_alpha   90.00
_cell.angle_beta   90.00
_cell.angle_gamma   90.00
#
_symmetry.space_group_name_H-M   'P 1'
#
loop_
_entity.id
_entity.type
_entity.pdbx_description
1 polymer ?
#
loop_
_entity_poly.entity_id
_entity_poly.type
_entity_poly.pdbx_seq_one_letter_code
_entity_poly.pdbx_strand_id
1 'polypeptide(L)'
;MILFSYKVNSDVTEIDGVYRFQIDFPSSIGLKFVCMYLFKIDNVHFLIDAGFNFPDWKKTFFSELQKLNLSIRDIDYLMITHEHPDHCGMMDEIKQENPDIQILMHEITHDLMKWMTDPKNEEDIQNSRDELISRSLSYG
;
A
#
# COMPACT_ATOMS: atom_id res chain seq x y z
N MET A 1 14.34 -15.65 16.91
CA MET A 1 13.66 -15.32 15.65
C MET A 1 14.71 -14.70 14.74
N ILE A 2 15.18 -15.42 13.72
CA ILE A 2 16.17 -14.90 12.76
C ILE A 2 15.38 -13.98 11.82
N LEU A 3 15.55 -12.67 11.97
CA LEU A 3 15.05 -11.69 11.00
C LEU A 3 15.95 -11.78 9.76
N PHE A 4 15.47 -12.46 8.73
CA PHE A 4 16.05 -12.30 7.39
C PHE A 4 15.72 -10.88 6.93
N SER A 5 16.73 -10.02 6.80
CA SER A 5 16.58 -8.73 6.12
C SER A 5 16.70 -8.97 4.63
N TYR A 6 15.66 -8.62 3.89
CA TYR A 6 15.64 -8.61 2.44
C TYR A 6 16.00 -7.21 1.98
N LYS A 7 17.07 -7.09 1.19
CA LYS A 7 17.32 -5.83 0.50
C LYS A 7 16.32 -5.70 -0.65
N VAL A 8 15.33 -4.84 -0.46
CA VAL A 8 14.36 -4.46 -1.48
C VAL A 8 14.91 -3.24 -2.22
N ASN A 9 14.90 -3.24 -3.55
CA ASN A 9 15.34 -2.07 -4.33
C ASN A 9 14.22 -1.04 -4.46
N SER A 10 14.62 0.21 -4.56
CA SER A 10 13.77 1.35 -4.90
C SER A 10 14.32 2.06 -6.14
N ASP A 11 13.40 2.53 -6.98
CA ASP A 11 13.66 3.49 -8.05
C ASP A 11 12.72 4.68 -7.86
N VAL A 12 13.30 5.84 -7.54
CA VAL A 12 12.55 7.07 -7.28
C VAL A 12 12.80 8.04 -8.42
N THR A 13 11.73 8.39 -9.14
CA THR A 13 11.79 9.30 -10.29
C THR A 13 10.84 10.46 -10.08
N GLU A 14 11.23 11.65 -10.53
CA GLU A 14 10.39 12.85 -10.53
C GLU A 14 10.08 13.25 -11.98
N ILE A 15 8.79 13.49 -12.28
CA ILE A 15 8.34 14.04 -13.56
C ILE A 15 7.32 15.14 -13.24
N ASP A 16 7.59 16.37 -13.68
CA ASP A 16 6.70 17.53 -13.52
C ASP A 16 6.16 17.72 -12.08
N GLY A 17 7.03 17.54 -11.07
CA GLY A 17 6.68 17.69 -9.66
C GLY A 17 5.90 16.51 -9.05
N VAL A 18 5.78 15.40 -9.78
CA VAL A 18 5.23 14.13 -9.29
C VAL A 18 6.37 13.15 -9.04
N TYR A 19 6.56 12.77 -7.79
CA TYR A 19 7.47 11.72 -7.37
C TYR A 19 6.79 10.37 -7.49
N ARG A 20 7.45 9.41 -8.15
CA ARG A 20 7.07 8.00 -8.15
C ARG A 20 8.08 7.22 -7.32
N PHE A 21 7.60 6.52 -6.31
CA PHE A 21 8.35 5.53 -5.55
C PHE A 21 8.01 4.14 -6.09
N GLN A 22 8.87 3.61 -6.96
CA GLN A 22 8.76 2.22 -7.39
C GLN A 22 9.60 1.38 -6.42
N ILE A 23 8.97 0.46 -5.68
CA ILE A 23 9.68 -0.38 -4.70
C ILE A 23 9.36 -1.84 -5.00
N ASP A 24 10.42 -2.64 -5.13
CA ASP A 24 10.32 -4.06 -5.45
C ASP A 24 9.56 -4.83 -4.36
N PHE A 25 9.03 -6.01 -4.69
CA PHE A 25 8.64 -6.97 -3.66
C PHE A 25 9.82 -7.85 -3.26
N PRO A 26 9.80 -8.43 -2.05
CA PRO A 26 10.63 -9.60 -1.75
C PRO A 26 10.50 -10.66 -2.84
N SER A 27 11.64 -11.25 -3.26
CA SER A 27 11.70 -12.20 -4.37
C SER A 27 10.81 -13.44 -4.20
N SER A 28 10.37 -13.73 -2.97
CA SER A 28 9.46 -14.83 -2.62
C SER A 28 7.98 -14.57 -2.93
N ILE A 29 7.58 -13.34 -3.21
CA ILE A 29 6.16 -12.94 -3.32
C ILE A 29 5.62 -13.03 -4.76
N GLY A 30 6.48 -13.27 -5.76
CA GLY A 30 6.06 -13.47 -7.16
C GLY A 30 5.59 -12.21 -7.89
N LEU A 31 5.43 -11.09 -7.18
CA LEU A 31 5.24 -9.76 -7.74
C LEU A 31 6.60 -9.07 -7.96
N LYS A 32 6.66 -8.10 -8.88
CA LYS A 32 7.90 -7.38 -9.20
C LYS A 32 8.10 -6.15 -8.33
N PHE A 33 7.18 -5.19 -8.42
CA PHE A 33 7.20 -3.94 -7.68
C PHE A 33 5.78 -3.38 -7.55
N VAL A 34 5.61 -2.45 -6.62
CA VAL A 34 4.44 -1.57 -6.53
C VAL A 34 4.90 -0.11 -6.55
N CYS A 35 4.05 0.78 -7.07
CA CYS A 35 4.34 2.21 -7.15
C CYS A 35 3.47 2.98 -6.17
N MET A 36 4.08 3.92 -5.45
CA MET A 36 3.38 5.01 -4.77
C MET A 36 3.72 6.33 -5.46
N TYR A 37 2.80 7.29 -5.40
CA TYR A 37 3.00 8.60 -6.03
C TYR A 37 2.81 9.72 -5.02
N LEU A 38 3.74 10.66 -4.97
CA LEU A 38 3.66 11.85 -4.15
C LEU A 38 3.72 13.08 -5.02
N PHE A 39 2.78 13.98 -4.83
CA PHE A 39 2.77 15.26 -5.53
C PHE A 39 2.20 16.34 -4.63
N LYS A 40 2.40 17.58 -5.06
CA LYS A 40 1.97 18.76 -4.34
C LYS A 40 1.12 19.64 -5.23
N ILE A 41 -0.05 20.06 -4.73
CA ILE A 41 -0.86 21.11 -5.35
C ILE A 41 -0.91 22.27 -4.37
N ASP A 42 -0.44 23.45 -4.80
CA ASP A 42 -0.23 24.61 -3.94
C ASP A 42 0.64 24.28 -2.71
N ASN A 43 0.03 24.20 -1.53
CA ASN A 43 0.66 23.86 -0.26
C ASN A 43 0.19 22.53 0.35
N VAL A 44 -0.46 21.69 -0.46
CA VAL A 44 -1.07 20.43 -0.01
C VAL A 44 -0.35 19.25 -0.66
N HIS A 45 0.14 18.32 0.15
CA HIS A 45 0.78 17.08 -0.30
C HIS A 45 -0.23 15.93 -0.38
N PHE A 46 -0.15 15.20 -1.49
CA PHE A 46 -0.98 14.05 -1.78
C PHE A 46 -0.11 12.84 -1.99
N LEU A 47 -0.39 11.76 -1.26
CA LEU A 47 0.20 10.46 -1.44
C LEU A 47 -0.86 9.51 -2.04
N ILE A 48 -0.53 8.88 -3.16
CA ILE A 48 -1.34 7.81 -3.76
C ILE A 48 -0.77 6.47 -3.33
N ASP A 49 -1.66 5.66 -2.76
CA ASP A 49 -1.46 4.37 -2.12
C ASP A 49 -0.60 4.42 -0.85
N ALA A 50 -0.66 3.34 -0.08
CA ALA A 50 -0.01 3.15 1.21
C ALA A 50 0.99 1.99 1.17
N GLY A 51 1.32 1.44 0.00
CA GLY A 51 2.35 0.43 -0.16
C GLY A 51 2.08 -0.88 0.59
N PHE A 52 3.13 -1.70 0.68
CA PHE A 52 3.06 -3.05 1.23
C PHE A 52 3.58 -3.11 2.68
N ASN A 53 2.82 -3.71 3.59
CA ASN A 53 3.19 -3.82 5.00
C ASN A 53 4.22 -4.93 5.26
N PHE A 54 5.46 -4.69 4.85
CA PHE A 54 6.59 -5.58 5.07
C PHE A 54 7.81 -4.81 5.60
N PRO A 55 8.46 -5.23 6.70
CA PRO A 55 9.44 -4.41 7.41
C PRO A 55 10.51 -3.76 6.53
N ASP A 56 11.15 -4.51 5.63
CA ASP A 56 12.18 -3.95 4.75
C ASP A 56 11.59 -3.02 3.68
N TRP A 57 10.36 -3.28 3.21
CA TRP A 57 9.64 -2.44 2.27
C TRP A 57 9.33 -1.07 2.89
N LYS A 58 8.78 -1.07 4.11
CA LYS A 58 8.48 0.14 4.89
C LYS A 58 9.73 0.97 5.12
N LYS A 59 10.82 0.32 5.56
CA LYS A 59 12.11 0.97 5.78
C LYS A 59 12.63 1.63 4.50
N THR A 60 12.52 0.96 3.35
CA THR A 60 12.90 1.53 2.06
C THR A 60 12.05 2.75 1.74
N PHE A 61 10.72 2.66 1.83
CA PHE A 61 9.83 3.79 1.54
C PHE A 61 10.11 5.01 2.44
N PHE A 62 10.16 4.83 3.76
CA PHE A 62 10.45 5.94 4.68
C PHE A 62 11.85 6.54 4.44
N SER A 63 12.82 5.70 4.10
CA SER A 63 14.17 6.18 3.74
C SER A 63 14.15 7.01 2.44
N GLU A 64 13.35 6.65 1.44
CA GLU A 64 13.22 7.45 0.22
C GLU A 64 12.48 8.76 0.49
N LEU A 65 11.42 8.73 1.30
CA LEU A 65 10.67 9.92 1.68
C LEU A 65 11.55 10.93 2.43
N GLN A 66 12.39 10.46 3.35
CA GLN A 66 13.36 11.29 4.08
C GLN A 66 14.40 11.95 3.16
N LYS A 67 14.80 11.32 2.05
CA LYS A 67 15.72 11.95 1.08
C LYS A 67 15.10 13.16 0.39
N LEU A 68 13.77 13.23 0.34
CA LEU A 68 13.02 14.41 -0.12
C LEU A 68 12.83 15.47 0.98
N ASN A 69 13.41 15.27 2.17
CA ASN A 69 13.19 16.08 3.38
C ASN A 69 11.72 16.11 3.82
N LEU A 70 11.00 15.00 3.60
CA LEU A 70 9.60 14.84 4.00
C LEU A 70 9.46 13.69 5.00
N SER A 71 8.36 13.73 5.75
CA SER A 71 7.86 12.70 6.63
C SER A 71 6.37 12.46 6.37
N ILE A 72 5.79 11.42 6.95
CA ILE A 72 4.35 11.17 6.82
C ILE A 72 3.50 12.30 7.40
N ARG A 73 4.04 13.04 8.38
CA ARG A 73 3.39 14.20 8.99
C ARG A 73 3.27 15.40 8.06
N ASP A 74 4.05 15.43 6.98
CA ASP A 74 3.97 16.48 5.96
C ASP A 74 2.93 16.17 4.88
N ILE A 75 2.32 14.97 4.92
CA ILE A 75 1.32 14.51 3.95
C ILE A 75 -0.09 14.85 4.43
N ASP A 76 -0.83 15.61 3.63
CA ASP A 76 -2.18 16.04 3.99
C ASP A 76 -3.24 14.99 3.63
N TYR A 77 -3.07 14.36 2.46
CA TYR A 77 -4.03 13.39 1.91
C TYR A 77 -3.36 12.08 1.51
N LEU A 78 -3.96 10.97 1.91
CA LEU A 78 -3.66 9.63 1.42
C LEU A 78 -4.82 9.15 0.54
N MET A 79 -4.59 8.96 -0.75
CA MET A 79 -5.57 8.41 -1.68
C MET A 79 -5.32 6.93 -1.91
N ILE A 80 -6.30 6.07 -1.68
CA ILE A 80 -6.20 4.64 -1.93
C ILE A 80 -6.88 4.31 -3.25
N THR A 81 -6.14 3.68 -4.16
CA THR A 81 -6.66 3.31 -5.48
C THR A 81 -7.64 2.13 -5.40
N HIS A 82 -7.28 1.09 -4.65
CA HIS A 82 -8.07 -0.11 -4.42
C HIS A 82 -7.52 -0.90 -3.22
N GLU A 83 -8.25 -1.94 -2.82
CA GLU A 83 -8.11 -2.67 -1.56
C GLU A 83 -7.06 -3.79 -1.54
N HIS A 84 -6.19 -3.87 -2.53
CA HIS A 84 -5.13 -4.87 -2.51
C HIS A 84 -4.05 -4.53 -1.47
N PRO A 85 -3.47 -5.54 -0.77
CA PRO A 85 -2.55 -5.32 0.35
C PRO A 85 -1.27 -4.56 0.03
N ASP A 86 -0.87 -4.49 -1.24
CA ASP A 86 0.27 -3.72 -1.71
C ASP A 86 -0.04 -2.25 -1.97
N HIS A 87 -1.32 -1.87 -1.95
CA HIS A 87 -1.79 -0.50 -2.10
C HIS A 87 -2.39 0.05 -0.80
N CYS A 88 -2.96 -0.80 0.07
CA CYS A 88 -3.58 -0.37 1.33
C CYS A 88 -2.80 -0.83 2.58
N GLY A 89 -1.66 -1.51 2.42
CA GLY A 89 -1.02 -2.28 3.48
C GLY A 89 -0.57 -1.46 4.69
N MET A 90 0.01 -0.27 4.49
CA MET A 90 0.50 0.56 5.60
C MET A 90 -0.50 1.63 6.06
N MET A 91 -1.78 1.56 5.68
CA MET A 91 -2.76 2.59 6.05
C MET A 91 -2.83 2.85 7.56
N ASP A 92 -2.87 1.79 8.36
CA ASP A 92 -2.94 1.90 9.82
C ASP A 92 -1.69 2.57 10.40
N GLU A 93 -0.50 2.21 9.89
CA GLU A 93 0.77 2.77 10.36
C GLU A 93 0.91 4.24 9.97
N ILE A 94 0.55 4.59 8.72
CA ILE A 94 0.51 5.98 8.25
C ILE A 94 -0.45 6.82 9.09
N LYS A 95 -1.65 6.29 9.39
CA LYS A 95 -2.64 7.01 10.20
C LYS A 95 -2.21 7.17 11.66
N GLN A 96 -1.46 6.21 12.20
CA GLN A 96 -0.85 6.33 13.53
C GLN A 96 0.26 7.40 13.57
N GLU A 97 1.09 7.47 12.53
CA GLU A 97 2.19 8.45 12.43
C GLU A 97 1.69 9.88 12.20
N ASN A 98 0.64 10.02 11.38
CA ASN A 98 -0.06 11.27 11.11
C ASN A 98 -1.58 11.13 11.37
N PRO A 99 -2.04 11.40 12.60
CA PRO A 99 -3.46 11.36 12.94
C PRO A 99 -4.35 12.33 12.16
N ASP A 100 -3.79 13.41 11.62
CA ASP A 100 -4.54 14.47 10.93
C ASP A 100 -4.72 14.18 9.43
N ILE A 101 -3.97 13.21 8.87
CA ILE A 101 -4.06 12.83 7.45
C ILE A 101 -5.49 12.47 7.06
N GLN A 102 -5.95 12.99 5.93
CA GLN A 102 -7.25 12.66 5.36
C GLN A 102 -7.11 11.49 4.40
N ILE A 103 -7.90 10.44 4.60
CA ILE A 103 -7.88 9.26 3.73
C ILE A 103 -9.02 9.39 2.72
N LEU A 104 -8.69 9.32 1.44
CA LEU A 104 -9.63 9.38 0.32
C LEU A 104 -9.64 8.04 -0.41
N MET A 105 -10.81 7.53 -0.75
CA MET A 105 -10.98 6.35 -1.59
C MET A 105 -12.37 6.36 -2.22
N HIS A 106 -12.58 5.55 -3.25
CA HIS A 106 -13.91 5.35 -3.81
C HIS A 106 -14.81 4.58 -2.83
N GLU A 107 -16.12 4.81 -2.87
CA GLU A 107 -17.11 4.13 -2.00
C GLU A 107 -17.03 2.61 -2.12
N ILE A 108 -16.88 2.09 -3.34
CA ILE A 108 -16.71 0.65 -3.59
C ILE A 108 -15.49 0.08 -2.84
N THR A 109 -14.35 0.78 -2.87
CA THR A 109 -13.14 0.34 -2.15
C THR A 109 -13.38 0.36 -0.64
N HIS A 110 -14.00 1.43 -0.12
CA HIS A 110 -14.36 1.54 1.28
C HIS A 110 -15.27 0.38 1.73
N ASP A 111 -16.34 0.13 0.98
CA ASP A 111 -17.33 -0.90 1.33
C ASP A 111 -16.74 -2.29 1.24
N LEU A 112 -15.89 -2.55 0.24
CA LEU A 112 -15.20 -3.82 0.09
C LEU A 112 -14.18 -4.02 1.21
N MET A 113 -13.36 -3.03 1.55
CA MET A 113 -12.44 -3.11 2.70
C MET A 113 -13.20 -3.38 4.00
N LYS A 114 -14.30 -2.66 4.24
CA LYS A 114 -15.14 -2.86 5.41
C LYS A 114 -15.75 -4.27 5.45
N TRP A 115 -16.21 -4.78 4.31
CA TRP A 115 -16.74 -6.13 4.20
C TRP A 115 -15.66 -7.19 4.44
N MET A 116 -14.50 -7.06 3.82
CA MET A 116 -13.38 -8.01 3.95
C MET A 116 -12.78 -8.04 5.36
N THR A 117 -12.90 -6.95 6.12
CA THR A 117 -12.33 -6.83 7.47
C THR A 117 -13.34 -7.07 8.59
N ASP A 118 -14.63 -7.25 8.28
CA ASP A 118 -15.64 -7.62 9.28
C ASP A 118 -15.56 -9.13 9.56
N PRO A 119 -15.24 -9.55 10.81
CA PRO A 119 -15.16 -10.97 11.17
C PRO A 119 -16.43 -11.77 10.89
N LYS A 120 -17.60 -11.12 10.79
CA LYS A 120 -18.86 -11.78 10.47
C LYS A 120 -18.90 -12.38 9.06
N ASN A 121 -18.05 -11.88 8.16
CA ASN A 121 -18.02 -12.32 6.75
C ASN A 121 -16.96 -13.41 6.51
N GLU A 122 -16.30 -13.93 7.56
CA GLU A 122 -15.23 -14.92 7.45
C GLU A 122 -15.68 -16.18 6.68
N GLU A 123 -16.91 -16.66 6.91
CA GLU A 123 -17.47 -17.81 6.20
C GLU A 123 -17.65 -17.52 4.70
N ASP A 124 -18.14 -16.33 4.34
CA ASP A 124 -18.34 -15.94 2.94
C ASP A 124 -17.01 -15.78 2.20
N ILE A 125 -16.00 -15.22 2.87
CA ILE A 125 -14.63 -15.10 2.34
C ILE A 125 -14.05 -16.50 2.09
N GLN A 126 -14.24 -17.40 3.06
CA GLN A 126 -13.78 -18.77 3.00
C GLN A 126 -14.45 -19.55 1.85
N ASN A 127 -15.75 -19.40 1.68
CA ASN A 127 -16.50 -19.99 0.56
C ASN A 127 -16.05 -19.44 -0.79
N SER A 128 -15.86 -18.13 -0.90
CA SER A 128 -15.38 -17.47 -2.13
C SER A 128 -13.98 -17.97 -2.52
N ARG A 129 -13.10 -18.16 -1.54
CA ARG A 129 -11.76 -18.73 -1.73
C ARG A 129 -11.84 -20.15 -2.29
N ASP A 130 -12.66 -21.00 -1.68
CA ASP A 130 -12.78 -22.40 -2.07
C ASP A 130 -13.40 -22.54 -3.47
N GLU A 131 -14.36 -21.68 -3.83
CA GLU A 131 -14.90 -21.59 -5.19
C GLU A 131 -13.80 -21.20 -6.20
N LEU A 132 -13.01 -20.16 -5.90
CA LEU A 132 -11.93 -19.69 -6.76
C LEU A 132 -10.88 -20.79 -7.00
N ILE A 133 -10.51 -21.52 -5.94
CA ILE A 133 -9.58 -22.66 -6.03
C ILE A 133 -10.19 -23.76 -6.91
N SER A 134 -11.44 -24.14 -6.66
CA SER A 134 -12.13 -25.19 -7.44
C SER A 134 -12.18 -24.85 -8.93
N ARG A 135 -12.55 -23.61 -9.26
CA ARG A 135 -12.54 -23.10 -10.64
C ARG A 135 -11.15 -23.13 -11.25
N SER A 136 -10.13 -22.65 -10.53
CA SER A 136 -8.75 -22.64 -11.02
C SER A 136 -8.24 -24.05 -11.32
N LEU A 137 -8.57 -25.04 -10.49
CA LEU A 137 -8.22 -26.45 -10.73
C LEU A 137 -8.99 -27.07 -11.89
N SER A 138 -10.22 -26.61 -12.15
CA SER A 138 -11.05 -27.15 -13.24
C SER A 138 -10.64 -26.66 -14.64
N TYR A 139 -9.98 -25.49 -14.73
CA TYR A 139 -9.56 -24.87 -16.00
C TYR A 139 -8.03 -24.81 -16.18
N GLY A 140 -7.26 -25.21 -15.17
CA GLY A 140 -5.78 -25.23 -15.17
C GLY A 140 -5.17 -26.54 -15.61
#